data_AF-A0A6N7PJ23-F1
#
_entry.id   AF-A0A6N7PJ23-F1
#
_cell.length_a   1.000
_cell.length_b   1.000
_cell.length_c   1.000
_cell.angle_alpha   90.00
_cell.angle_beta   90.00
_cell.angle_gamma   90.00
#
_symmetry.space_group_name_H-M   'P 1'
#
loop_
_entity.id
_entity.type
_entity.pdbx_description
1 polymer ?
#
loop_
_entity_poly.entity_id
_entity_poly.type
_entity_poly.pdbx_seq_one_letter_code
_entity_poly.pdbx_strand_id
1 'polypeptide(L)'
;MGDTSPEADARYHELLRRMTPERRLEAAMRLSQAVRELALVGIQTRHPDAGEEELRVRLTVRLYGRACAERLFGDVPEDAV
;
A
#
# COMPACT_ATOMS: atom_id res chain seq x y z
N MET A 1 13.76 20.94 -0.65
CA MET A 1 14.66 19.97 -1.30
C MET A 1 14.20 18.60 -0.84
N GLY A 2 13.60 17.80 -1.73
CA GLY A 2 13.17 16.44 -1.41
C GLY A 2 14.32 15.46 -1.58
N ASP A 3 14.15 14.22 -1.10
CA ASP A 3 15.09 13.11 -1.32
C ASP A 3 15.36 12.88 -2.83
N THR A 4 14.36 13.16 -3.67
CA THR A 4 14.44 13.12 -5.14
C THR A 4 14.74 14.51 -5.72
N SER A 5 15.76 14.62 -6.57
CA SER A 5 16.08 15.87 -7.29
C SER A 5 15.08 16.13 -8.43
N PRO A 6 14.89 17.39 -8.87
CA PRO A 6 14.03 17.71 -10.01
C PRO A 6 14.41 16.99 -11.31
N GLU A 7 15.70 16.80 -11.56
CA GLU A 7 16.22 16.10 -12.74
C GLU A 7 15.88 14.60 -12.69
N ALA A 8 16.01 13.99 -11.50
CA ALA A 8 15.67 12.59 -11.30
C ALA A 8 14.16 12.33 -11.47
N ASP A 9 13.32 13.23 -10.94
CA ASP A 9 11.86 13.16 -11.10
C ASP A 9 11.43 13.30 -12.57
N ALA A 10 11.99 14.30 -13.28
CA ALA A 10 11.75 14.49 -14.71
C ALA A 10 12.15 13.26 -15.53
N ARG A 11 13.31 12.66 -15.21
CA ARG A 11 13.79 11.44 -15.85
C ARG A 11 12.88 10.24 -15.60
N TYR A 12 12.40 10.06 -14.36
CA TYR A 12 11.47 9.00 -14.02
C TYR A 12 10.18 9.09 -14.85
N HIS A 13 9.60 10.28 -14.94
CA HIS A 13 8.39 10.51 -15.72
C HIS A 13 8.60 10.35 -17.23
N GLU A 14 9.75 10.75 -17.78
CA GLU A 14 10.12 10.46 -19.17
C GLU A 14 10.12 8.94 -19.44
N LEU A 15 10.79 8.16 -18.58
CA LEU A 15 10.88 6.71 -18.71
C LEU A 15 9.49 6.05 -18.63
N LEU A 16 8.65 6.46 -17.69
CA LEU A 16 7.27 5.96 -17.57
C LEU A 16 6.43 6.22 -18.82
N ARG A 17 6.56 7.39 -19.45
CA ARG A 17 5.81 7.73 -20.68
C ARG A 17 6.27 6.91 -21.89
N ARG A 18 7.52 6.44 -21.90
CA ARG A 18 8.09 5.62 -22.98
C ARG A 18 7.79 4.13 -22.84
N MET A 19 7.29 3.68 -21.68
CA MET A 19 6.89 2.29 -21.49
C MET A 19 5.68 1.93 -22.35
N THR A 20 5.61 0.68 -22.82
CA THR A 20 4.37 0.14 -23.37
C THR A 20 3.30 0.07 -22.27
N PRO A 21 2.00 0.07 -22.62
CA PRO A 21 0.93 -0.05 -21.64
C PRO A 21 1.09 -1.25 -20.69
N GLU A 22 1.50 -2.40 -21.22
CA GLU A 22 1.69 -3.64 -20.45
C GLU A 22 2.83 -3.50 -19.44
N ARG A 23 3.96 -2.93 -19.84
CA ARG A 23 5.11 -2.72 -18.95
C ARG A 23 4.81 -1.69 -17.87
N ARG A 24 4.05 -0.65 -18.22
CA ARG A 24 3.61 0.34 -17.24
C ARG A 24 2.65 -0.27 -16.21
N LEU A 25 1.73 -1.12 -16.64
CA LEU A 25 0.83 -1.85 -15.74
C LEU A 25 1.61 -2.80 -14.83
N GLU A 26 2.54 -3.58 -15.38
CA GLU A 26 3.41 -4.48 -14.61
C GLU A 26 4.20 -3.73 -13.53
N ALA A 27 4.77 -2.58 -13.86
CA ALA A 27 5.48 -1.74 -12.90
C ALA A 27 4.57 -1.22 -11.79
N ALA A 28 3.36 -0.74 -12.14
CA ALA A 28 2.38 -0.27 -11.17
C ALA A 28 1.89 -1.40 -10.23
N MET A 29 1.67 -2.61 -10.76
CA MET A 29 1.30 -3.77 -9.97
C MET A 29 2.40 -4.19 -9.00
N ARG A 30 3.66 -4.24 -9.46
CA ARG A 30 4.81 -4.55 -8.60
C ARG A 30 4.96 -3.54 -7.46
N LEU A 31 4.87 -2.25 -7.77
CA LEU A 31 4.94 -1.20 -6.76
C LEU A 31 3.78 -1.32 -5.76
N SER A 32 2.57 -1.58 -6.24
CA SER A 32 1.39 -1.77 -5.40
C SER A 32 1.55 -2.95 -4.45
N GLN A 33 2.12 -4.06 -4.91
CA GLN A 33 2.41 -5.23 -4.08
C GLN A 33 3.45 -4.90 -3.00
N ALA A 34 4.58 -4.29 -3.38
CA ALA A 34 5.65 -3.94 -2.45
C ALA A 34 5.20 -2.97 -1.34
N VAL A 35 4.38 -1.97 -1.69
CA VAL A 35 3.84 -1.02 -0.69
C VAL A 35 2.85 -1.70 0.25
N ARG A 36 2.06 -2.67 -0.22
CA ARG A 36 1.15 -3.46 0.64
C ARG A 36 1.91 -4.35 1.61
N GLU A 37 2.99 -4.99 1.16
CA GLU A 37 3.89 -5.77 2.02
C GLU A 37 4.54 -4.90 3.09
N LEU A 38 5.06 -3.73 2.70
CA LEU A 38 5.64 -2.78 3.65
C LEU A 38 4.61 -2.30 4.68
N ALA A 39 3.38 -2.00 4.24
CA ALA A 39 2.29 -1.62 5.13
C ALA A 39 1.96 -2.75 6.12
N LEU A 40 1.90 -4.00 5.65
CA LEU A 40 1.63 -5.17 6.49
C LEU A 40 2.69 -5.35 7.57
N VAL A 41 3.98 -5.26 7.23
CA VAL A 41 5.09 -5.31 8.20
C VAL A 41 4.98 -4.19 9.23
N GLY A 42 4.62 -2.97 8.79
CA GLY A 42 4.40 -1.83 9.69
C GLY A 42 3.19 -2.00 10.62
N ILE A 43 2.15 -2.72 10.19
CA ILE A 43 1.00 -3.10 11.03
C ILE A 43 1.43 -4.15 12.05
N GLN A 44 2.08 -5.23 11.62
CA GLN A 44 2.61 -6.28 12.50
C GLN A 44 3.54 -5.72 13.59
N THR A 45 4.40 -4.77 13.23
CA THR A 45 5.31 -4.13 14.18
C THR A 45 4.57 -3.35 15.28
N ARG A 46 3.40 -2.77 14.97
CA ARG A 46 2.59 -2.00 15.93
C ARG A 46 1.61 -2.89 16.72
N HIS A 47 1.25 -4.04 16.17
CA HIS A 47 0.31 -4.99 16.74
C HIS A 47 0.94 -6.40 16.71
N PRO A 48 1.95 -6.66 17.55
CA PRO A 48 2.70 -7.92 17.51
C PRO A 48 1.85 -9.15 17.82
N ASP A 49 0.76 -8.99 18.57
CA ASP A 49 -0.15 -10.07 18.95
C ASP A 49 -1.32 -10.27 17.96
N ALA A 50 -1.40 -9.46 16.90
CA ALA A 50 -2.47 -9.55 15.91
C ALA A 50 -2.33 -10.82 15.07
N GLY A 51 -3.40 -11.64 15.06
CA GLY A 51 -3.51 -12.79 14.17
C GLY A 51 -3.69 -12.41 12.70
N GLU A 52 -3.58 -13.38 11.79
CA GLU A 52 -3.69 -13.15 10.34
C GLU A 52 -5.00 -12.46 9.91
N GLU A 53 -6.10 -12.78 10.57
CA GLU A 53 -7.40 -12.14 10.31
C GLU A 53 -7.41 -10.66 10.69
N GLU A 54 -6.93 -10.33 11.90
CA GLU A 54 -6.83 -8.95 12.34
C GLU A 54 -5.88 -8.14 11.46
N LEU A 55 -4.76 -8.73 11.02
CA LEU A 55 -3.85 -8.10 10.06
C LEU A 55 -4.54 -7.78 8.73
N ARG A 56 -5.41 -8.67 8.21
CA ARG A 56 -6.22 -8.40 7.01
C ARG A 56 -7.23 -7.28 7.23
N VAL A 57 -7.88 -7.22 8.39
CA VAL A 57 -8.80 -6.14 8.76
C VAL A 57 -8.06 -4.80 8.79
N ARG A 58 -6.98 -4.71 9.56
CA ARG A 58 -6.17 -3.49 9.70
C ARG A 58 -5.59 -3.03 8.36
N LEU A 59 -5.11 -3.95 7.52
CA LEU A 59 -4.65 -3.63 6.17
C LEU A 59 -5.79 -3.10 5.29
N THR A 60 -7.00 -3.65 5.42
CA THR A 60 -8.17 -3.18 4.67
C THR A 60 -8.58 -1.78 5.10
N VAL A 61 -8.59 -1.49 6.41
CA VAL A 61 -8.81 -0.12 6.92
C VAL A 61 -7.79 0.84 6.33
N ARG A 62 -6.50 0.46 6.34
CA ARG A 62 -5.42 1.31 5.83
C ARG A 62 -5.55 1.63 4.33
N LEU A 63 -6.03 0.67 3.53
CA LEU A 63 -6.07 0.80 2.08
C LEU A 63 -7.39 1.37 1.55
N TYR A 64 -8.51 1.05 2.18
CA TYR A 64 -9.85 1.32 1.66
C TYR A 64 -10.77 2.01 2.66
N GLY A 65 -10.29 2.26 3.87
CA GLY A 65 -11.05 2.89 4.95
C GLY A 65 -11.88 1.92 5.78
N ARG A 66 -12.25 2.38 6.98
CA ARG A 66 -13.01 1.60 7.98
C ARG A 66 -14.33 1.06 7.44
N ALA A 67 -15.11 1.88 6.73
CA ALA A 67 -16.40 1.45 6.17
C ALA A 67 -16.27 0.24 5.21
N CYS A 68 -15.18 0.14 4.46
CA CYS A 68 -14.93 -1.02 3.61
C CYS A 68 -14.55 -2.26 4.45
N ALA A 69 -13.77 -2.08 5.51
CA ALA A 69 -13.41 -3.17 6.42
C ALA A 69 -14.61 -3.72 7.19
N GLU A 70 -15.47 -2.85 7.72
CA GLU A 70 -16.71 -3.25 8.41
C GLU A 70 -17.63 -4.05 7.48
N ARG A 71 -17.75 -3.63 6.21
CA ARG A 71 -18.56 -4.37 5.22
C ARG A 71 -18.00 -5.75 4.87
N LEU A 72 -16.69 -5.95 4.97
CA LEU A 72 -16.02 -7.19 4.59
C LEU A 72 -15.83 -8.16 5.76
N PHE A 73 -15.60 -7.64 6.96
CA PHE A 73 -15.20 -8.43 8.13
C PHE A 73 -16.14 -8.27 9.34
N GLY A 74 -17.04 -7.28 9.33
CA GLY A 74 -17.88 -6.97 10.48
C GLY A 74 -17.08 -6.21 11.54
N ASP A 75 -16.51 -6.93 12.50
CA ASP A 75 -15.80 -6.34 13.62
C ASP A 75 -14.44 -5.76 13.18
N VAL A 76 -14.24 -4.47 13.46
CA VAL A 76 -13.00 -3.75 13.17
C VAL A 76 -12.44 -3.18 14.47
N PRO A 77 -11.20 -3.50 14.85
CA PRO A 77 -10.58 -2.92 16.05
C PRO A 77 -10.69 -1.39 16.06
N GLU A 78 -11.06 -0.81 17.20
CA GLU A 78 -11.24 0.64 17.34
C GLU A 78 -9.95 1.41 16.99
N ASP A 79 -8.80 0.82 17.27
CA ASP A 79 -7.47 1.40 17.02
C ASP A 79 -6.91 1.07 15.63
N ALA A 80 -7.69 0.44 14.73
CA ALA A 80 -7.28 0.24 13.35
C ALA A 80 -7.27 1.59 12.58
N VAL A 81 -6.09 2.05 12.17
CA VAL A 81 -5.83 3.32 11.42
C VAL A 81 -5.01 3.10 10.15
#